data_AF-A0A954G5J7-F1
#
_entry.id   AF-A0A954G5J7-F1
#
_cell.length_a   1.000
_cell.length_b   1.000
_cell.length_c   1.000
_cell.angle_alpha   90.00
_cell.angle_beta   90.00
_cell.angle_gamma   90.00
#
_symmetry.space_group_name_H-M   'P 1'
#
loop_
_entity.id
_entity.type
_entity.pdbx_description
1 polymer ?
#
loop_
_entity_poly.entity_id
_entity_poly.type
_entity_poly.pdbx_seq_one_letter_code
_entity_poly.pdbx_strand_id
1 'polypeptide(L)'
;MSFSRDKQTRRDFLKTTAAGTTAALFGAPAIHADSKTDSRIVLGSGDHQYEVTHDWARLPSEFTWQTTHNVAVDKDGFVYVIHEGRADQTDHPSIFVFDPQGKYVRSFGSQFQGGGHGLEVREENGQEFLY
;
A
#
# COMPACT_ATOMS: atom_id res chain seq x y z
N MET A 1 60.28 -22.58 -13.51
CA MET A 1 58.91 -22.88 -13.04
C MET A 1 58.05 -21.62 -13.13
N SER A 2 56.93 -21.66 -13.84
CA SER A 2 55.84 -20.69 -13.67
C SER A 2 54.55 -21.42 -14.05
N PHE A 3 53.63 -21.58 -13.10
CA PHE A 3 52.29 -22.09 -13.36
C PHE A 3 51.29 -20.97 -13.10
N SER A 4 50.53 -20.64 -14.15
CA SER A 4 49.41 -19.72 -14.18
C SER A 4 48.28 -20.21 -13.26
N ARG A 5 47.65 -19.30 -12.50
CA ARG A 5 46.42 -19.58 -11.73
C ARG A 5 45.21 -19.25 -12.59
N ASP A 6 44.44 -20.26 -12.98
CA ASP A 6 43.13 -20.06 -13.62
C ASP A 6 42.14 -19.46 -12.61
N LYS A 7 41.54 -18.31 -12.98
CA LYS A 7 40.43 -17.70 -12.25
C LYS A 7 39.14 -18.41 -12.63
N GLN A 8 38.63 -19.28 -11.77
CA GLN A 8 37.27 -19.81 -11.91
C GLN A 8 36.26 -18.66 -11.92
N THR A 9 35.30 -18.71 -12.85
CA THR A 9 34.27 -17.67 -12.99
C THR A 9 32.90 -18.20 -12.58
N ARG A 10 31.96 -17.28 -12.30
CA ARG A 10 30.58 -17.58 -11.86
C ARG A 10 29.81 -18.55 -12.77
N ARG A 11 30.24 -18.70 -14.04
CA ARG A 11 29.66 -19.64 -15.00
C ARG A 11 30.06 -21.10 -14.75
N ASP A 12 31.23 -21.34 -14.14
CA ASP A 12 31.71 -22.68 -13.82
C ASP A 12 30.96 -23.27 -12.62
N PHE A 13 30.55 -22.41 -11.68
CA PHE A 13 29.75 -22.81 -10.52
C PHE A 13 28.37 -23.37 -10.90
N LEU A 14 27.72 -22.80 -11.92
CA LEU A 14 26.39 -23.24 -12.37
C LEU A 14 26.41 -24.54 -13.18
N LYS A 15 27.56 -24.95 -13.73
CA LYS A 15 27.68 -26.20 -14.49
C LYS A 15 27.91 -27.42 -13.59
N THR A 16 28.45 -27.24 -12.39
CA THR A 16 28.80 -28.35 -11.49
C THR A 16 27.58 -28.97 -10.79
N THR A 17 26.41 -28.34 -10.83
CA THR A 17 25.21 -28.86 -10.13
C THR A 17 24.39 -29.86 -10.95
N ALA A 18 24.69 -30.06 -12.24
CA ALA A 18 23.87 -30.92 -13.12
C ALA A 18 24.34 -32.38 -13.22
N ALA A 19 25.46 -32.77 -12.61
CA ALA A 19 26.09 -34.09 -12.80
C ALA A 19 26.16 -34.95 -11.52
N GLY A 20 25.18 -34.82 -10.61
CA GLY A 20 25.17 -35.51 -9.31
C GLY A 20 23.82 -36.09 -8.90
N THR A 21 23.10 -36.73 -9.81
CA THR A 21 21.82 -37.41 -9.50
C THR A 21 22.01 -38.92 -9.42
N THR A 22 22.26 -39.49 -8.23
CA THR A 22 21.89 -40.90 -7.95
C THR A 22 21.77 -41.32 -6.47
N ALA A 23 21.94 -40.46 -5.45
CA ALA A 23 21.89 -40.96 -4.05
C ALA A 23 21.32 -39.99 -2.98
N ALA A 24 20.20 -39.31 -3.21
CA ALA A 24 19.55 -38.50 -2.16
C ALA A 24 18.00 -38.40 -2.28
N LEU A 25 17.32 -39.44 -2.74
CA LEU A 25 15.87 -39.38 -3.04
C LEU A 25 14.92 -39.47 -1.82
N PHE A 26 15.37 -39.37 -0.56
CA PHE A 26 14.48 -39.59 0.60
C PHE A 26 14.52 -38.54 1.72
N GLY A 27 15.03 -37.33 1.51
CA GLY A 27 15.19 -36.39 2.64
C GLY A 27 15.21 -34.90 2.35
N ALA A 28 14.76 -34.42 1.19
CA ALA A 28 14.59 -32.98 1.03
C ALA A 28 13.28 -32.58 1.73
N PRO A 29 13.29 -31.67 2.75
CA PRO A 29 12.04 -31.09 3.21
C PRO A 29 11.41 -30.40 2.01
N ALA A 30 10.17 -30.74 1.71
CA ALA A 30 9.37 -29.97 0.78
C ALA A 30 9.21 -28.58 1.40
N ILE A 31 10.09 -27.65 1.00
CA ILE A 31 9.89 -26.24 1.30
C ILE A 31 8.70 -25.84 0.43
N HIS A 32 7.50 -25.93 1.00
CA HIS A 32 6.33 -25.30 0.45
C HIS A 32 6.57 -23.79 0.48
N ALA A 33 7.06 -23.26 -0.63
CA ALA A 33 7.10 -21.83 -0.86
C ALA A 33 5.66 -21.38 -1.04
N ASP A 34 5.07 -20.85 0.02
CA ASP A 34 3.77 -20.21 -0.06
C ASP A 34 3.90 -18.93 -0.91
N SER A 35 2.91 -18.65 -1.76
CA SER A 35 2.94 -17.48 -2.64
C SER A 35 2.94 -16.22 -1.77
N LYS A 36 4.05 -15.47 -1.78
CA LYS A 36 4.19 -14.20 -1.04
C LYS A 36 3.64 -13.00 -1.81
N THR A 37 3.02 -13.22 -2.97
CA THR A 37 2.79 -12.15 -3.94
C THR A 37 1.36 -11.61 -3.94
N ASP A 38 0.41 -12.21 -3.21
CA ASP A 38 -0.98 -11.69 -3.14
C ASP A 38 -1.79 -12.39 -2.04
N SER A 39 -1.22 -12.56 -0.85
CA SER A 39 -1.98 -13.17 0.24
C SER A 39 -3.07 -12.21 0.69
N ARG A 40 -4.31 -12.50 0.31
CA ARG A 40 -5.54 -11.88 0.82
C ARG A 40 -5.44 -11.74 2.33
N ILE A 41 -5.25 -10.51 2.83
CA ILE A 41 -5.18 -10.28 4.27
C ILE A 41 -6.61 -10.24 4.79
N VAL A 42 -7.01 -11.28 5.51
CA VAL A 42 -8.31 -11.37 6.16
C VAL A 42 -8.14 -11.11 7.65
N LEU A 43 -8.87 -10.13 8.16
CA LEU A 43 -8.96 -9.79 9.57
C LEU A 43 -10.25 -10.36 10.16
N GLY A 44 -10.26 -10.65 11.46
CA GLY A 44 -11.44 -11.16 12.17
C GLY A 44 -11.58 -12.69 12.12
N SER A 45 -12.73 -13.20 12.56
CA SER A 45 -13.02 -14.64 12.66
C SER A 45 -14.53 -14.91 12.70
N GLY A 46 -14.92 -16.17 12.46
CA GLY A 46 -16.33 -16.58 12.41
C GLY A 46 -17.11 -15.82 11.34
N ASP A 47 -18.25 -15.24 11.71
CA ASP A 47 -19.12 -14.50 10.80
C ASP A 47 -18.61 -13.08 10.48
N HIS A 48 -17.59 -12.57 11.19
CA HIS A 48 -17.08 -11.22 11.01
C HIS A 48 -15.64 -11.27 10.49
N GLN A 49 -15.53 -11.44 9.17
CA GLN A 49 -14.26 -11.45 8.45
C GLN A 49 -14.21 -10.32 7.45
N TYR A 50 -13.10 -9.59 7.42
CA TYR A 50 -12.89 -8.43 6.57
C TYR A 50 -11.64 -8.61 5.75
N GLU A 51 -11.73 -8.41 4.44
CA GLU A 51 -10.57 -8.41 3.56
C GLU A 51 -9.97 -7.02 3.47
N VAL A 52 -8.66 -6.93 3.68
CA VAL A 52 -7.90 -5.70 3.50
C VAL A 52 -7.59 -5.54 2.02
N THR A 53 -8.10 -4.46 1.42
CA THR A 53 -7.63 -3.99 0.11
C THR A 53 -6.47 -3.03 0.34
N HIS A 54 -5.25 -3.52 0.19
CA HIS A 54 -4.05 -2.69 0.29
C HIS A 54 -3.98 -1.66 -0.84
N ASP A 55 -3.34 -0.51 -0.55
CA ASP A 55 -3.04 0.54 -1.52
C ASP A 55 -4.25 1.01 -2.35
N TRP A 56 -5.44 0.97 -1.73
CA TRP A 56 -6.69 1.41 -2.35
C TRP A 56 -6.62 2.88 -2.76
N ALA A 57 -6.23 3.77 -1.84
CA ALA A 57 -6.14 5.21 -2.11
C ALA A 57 -4.89 5.54 -2.94
N ARG A 58 -5.09 5.87 -4.21
CA ARG A 58 -4.01 6.20 -5.16
C ARG A 58 -3.83 7.71 -5.24
N LEU A 59 -2.84 8.20 -4.51
CA LEU A 59 -2.51 9.62 -4.48
C LEU A 59 -1.58 10.01 -5.67
N PRO A 60 -1.85 11.14 -6.36
CA PRO A 60 -0.93 11.68 -7.36
C PRO A 60 0.45 12.02 -6.78
N SER A 61 1.49 11.94 -7.61
CA SER A 61 2.89 12.09 -7.18
C SER A 61 3.27 13.48 -6.65
N GLU A 62 2.50 14.50 -7.01
CA GLU A 62 2.67 15.87 -6.55
C GLU A 62 2.22 16.09 -5.11
N PHE A 63 1.43 15.16 -4.55
CA PHE A 63 0.95 15.22 -3.19
C PHE A 63 1.63 14.17 -2.32
N THR A 64 1.68 14.46 -1.02
CA THR A 64 2.16 13.52 -0.01
C THR A 64 1.15 13.40 1.09
N TRP A 65 1.00 12.19 1.64
CA TRP A 65 0.25 12.01 2.87
C TRP A 65 0.91 12.80 4.01
N GLN A 66 0.09 13.51 4.78
CA GLN A 66 0.47 14.16 6.03
C GLN A 66 -0.18 13.40 7.21
N THR A 67 -0.15 13.93 8.43
CA THR A 67 -0.83 13.30 9.58
C THR A 67 -2.34 13.28 9.35
N THR A 68 -2.91 12.10 9.05
CA THR A 68 -4.35 11.89 8.84
C THR A 68 -5.10 11.77 10.16
N HIS A 69 -6.26 12.44 10.27
CA HIS A 69 -7.07 12.45 11.50
C HIS A 69 -8.46 11.86 11.34
N ASN A 70 -9.08 11.99 10.16
CA ASN A 70 -10.44 11.54 9.97
C ASN A 70 -10.76 11.18 8.52
N VAL A 71 -11.84 10.40 8.35
CA VAL A 71 -12.40 10.02 7.06
C VAL A 71 -13.91 10.15 7.09
N ALA A 72 -14.49 10.60 5.97
CA ALA A 72 -15.93 10.66 5.78
C ALA A 72 -16.30 10.06 4.41
N VAL A 73 -17.51 9.53 4.28
CA VAL A 73 -18.01 8.91 3.04
C VAL A 73 -19.35 9.54 2.70
N ASP A 74 -19.49 10.02 1.46
CA ASP A 74 -20.78 10.55 0.97
C ASP A 74 -21.69 9.45 0.41
N LYS A 75 -22.94 9.80 0.09
CA LYS A 75 -23.96 8.85 -0.40
C LYS A 75 -23.59 8.19 -1.72
N ASP A 76 -22.72 8.82 -2.51
CA ASP A 76 -22.22 8.31 -3.79
C ASP A 76 -20.95 7.45 -3.59
N GLY A 77 -20.49 7.31 -2.35
CA GLY A 77 -19.37 6.47 -1.94
C GLY A 77 -18.00 7.14 -2.10
N PHE A 78 -17.94 8.46 -2.36
CA PHE A 78 -16.65 9.15 -2.34
C PHE A 78 -16.11 9.23 -0.93
N VAL A 79 -14.82 8.98 -0.79
CA VAL A 79 -14.12 8.99 0.50
C VAL A 79 -13.31 10.27 0.60
N TYR A 80 -13.54 11.01 1.67
CA TYR A 80 -12.83 12.22 2.01
C TYR A 80 -11.87 11.91 3.16
N VAL A 81 -10.62 12.35 3.04
CA VAL A 81 -9.60 12.16 4.08
C VAL A 81 -9.03 13.52 4.46
N ILE A 82 -9.07 13.87 5.75
CA ILE A 82 -8.49 15.11 6.28
C ILE A 82 -7.16 14.86 6.99
N HIS A 83 -6.26 15.80 6.79
CA HIS A 83 -4.97 15.90 7.45
C HIS A 83 -4.91 17.10 8.38
N GLU A 84 -4.08 16.98 9.42
CA GLU A 84 -3.69 18.13 10.24
C GLU A 84 -3.05 19.23 9.41
N GLY A 85 -2.27 18.82 8.41
CA GLY A 85 -1.42 19.73 7.68
C GLY A 85 -0.11 20.03 8.39
N ARG A 86 0.81 20.62 7.65
CA ARG A 86 2.07 21.14 8.16
C ARG A 86 2.09 22.65 7.94
N ALA A 87 2.34 23.41 9.00
CA ALA A 87 2.26 24.87 8.95
C ALA A 87 3.25 25.51 7.96
N ASP A 88 4.32 24.80 7.58
CA ASP A 88 5.30 25.22 6.57
C ASP A 88 4.89 24.89 5.12
N GLN A 89 3.78 24.18 4.91
CA GLN A 89 3.27 23.79 3.59
C GLN A 89 1.89 24.42 3.32
N THR A 90 1.83 25.75 3.35
CA THR A 90 0.55 26.52 3.29
C THR A 90 -0.30 26.25 2.05
N ASP A 91 0.31 25.87 0.93
CA ASP A 91 -0.40 25.60 -0.32
C ASP A 91 -0.80 24.13 -0.49
N HIS A 92 -0.32 23.23 0.38
CA HIS A 92 -0.68 21.83 0.32
C HIS A 92 -2.15 21.64 0.74
N PRO A 93 -2.94 20.80 0.05
CA PRO A 93 -4.32 20.56 0.47
C PRO A 93 -4.35 19.76 1.77
N SER A 94 -5.29 20.07 2.66
CA SER A 94 -5.53 19.23 3.84
C SER A 94 -6.57 18.15 3.60
N ILE A 95 -7.39 18.24 2.54
CA ILE A 95 -8.45 17.27 2.25
C ILE A 95 -8.23 16.65 0.88
N PHE A 96 -8.22 15.31 0.83
CA PHE A 96 -8.19 14.52 -0.41
C PHE A 96 -9.50 13.77 -0.59
N VAL A 97 -9.98 13.70 -1.85
CA VAL A 97 -11.21 13.01 -2.22
C VAL A 97 -10.90 11.90 -3.21
N PHE A 98 -11.40 10.70 -2.92
CA PHE A 98 -11.26 9.52 -3.75
C PHE A 98 -12.63 8.97 -4.14
N ASP A 99 -12.72 8.38 -5.33
CA ASP A 99 -13.90 7.62 -5.73
C ASP A 99 -13.97 6.27 -4.97
N PRO A 100 -15.07 5.50 -5.06
CA PRO A 100 -15.19 4.22 -4.36
C PRO A 100 -14.13 3.18 -4.76
N GLN A 101 -13.43 3.38 -5.88
CA GLN A 101 -12.35 2.53 -6.38
C GLN A 101 -10.96 3.03 -5.95
N GLY A 102 -10.90 4.10 -5.16
CA GLY A 102 -9.68 4.66 -4.59
C GLY A 102 -8.89 5.53 -5.56
N LYS A 103 -9.48 5.91 -6.70
CA LYS A 103 -8.87 6.87 -7.62
C LYS A 103 -9.03 8.26 -7.05
N TYR A 104 -7.94 9.03 -7.05
CA TYR A 104 -7.98 10.44 -6.72
C TYR A 104 -8.92 11.22 -7.66
N VAL A 105 -9.77 12.07 -7.07
CA VAL A 105 -10.76 12.89 -7.77
C VAL A 105 -10.38 14.37 -7.71
N ARG A 106 -10.13 14.88 -6.51
CA ARG A 106 -9.78 16.28 -6.24
C ARG A 106 -9.21 16.45 -4.83
N SER A 107 -8.68 17.63 -4.56
CA SER A 107 -8.22 18.05 -3.23
C SER A 107 -8.49 19.52 -2.98
N PHE A 108 -8.65 19.90 -1.72
CA PHE A 108 -8.88 21.28 -1.28
C PHE A 108 -8.53 21.44 0.21
N GLY A 109 -8.85 22.60 0.79
CA GLY A 109 -8.72 22.80 2.23
C GLY A 109 -7.31 23.21 2.69
N SER A 110 -6.52 23.87 1.85
CA SER A 110 -5.19 24.37 2.25
C SER A 110 -5.24 25.35 3.43
N GLN A 111 -6.36 26.04 3.61
CA GLN A 111 -6.60 26.89 4.79
C GLN A 111 -6.61 26.13 6.13
N PHE A 112 -6.68 24.80 6.11
CA PHE A 112 -6.63 23.96 7.30
C PHE A 112 -5.22 23.43 7.60
N GLN A 113 -4.19 23.88 6.89
CA GLN A 113 -2.82 23.43 7.15
C GLN A 113 -2.36 23.85 8.56
N GLY A 114 -1.95 22.87 9.37
CA GLY A 114 -1.50 23.07 10.76
C GLY A 114 -2.62 22.98 11.81
N GLY A 115 -3.81 22.49 11.47
CA GLY A 115 -4.92 22.35 12.42
C GLY A 115 -6.14 21.55 11.96
N GLY A 116 -6.13 20.91 10.78
CA GLY A 116 -7.24 20.05 10.34
C GLY A 116 -7.46 18.86 11.28
N HIS A 117 -8.70 18.48 11.55
CA HIS A 117 -8.96 17.37 12.48
C HIS A 117 -10.25 16.61 12.15
N GLY A 118 -11.41 17.15 12.53
CA GLY A 118 -12.71 16.55 12.27
C GLY A 118 -13.13 16.73 10.81
N LEU A 119 -13.88 15.75 10.31
CA LEU A 119 -14.52 15.82 9.00
C LEU A 119 -15.83 15.03 9.08
N GLU A 120 -16.95 15.61 8.67
CA GLU A 120 -18.23 14.91 8.65
C GLU A 120 -18.99 15.23 7.37
N VAL A 121 -19.52 14.20 6.72
CA VAL A 121 -20.56 14.37 5.70
C VAL A 121 -21.91 14.26 6.38
N ARG A 122 -22.75 15.28 6.23
CA ARG A 122 -24.08 15.34 6.82
C ARG A 122 -25.13 15.68 5.77
N GLU A 123 -26.22 14.93 5.77
CA GLU A 123 -27.39 15.26 4.96
C GLU A 123 -28.32 16.21 5.70
N GLU A 124 -28.69 17.30 5.04
CA GLU A 124 -29.66 18.29 5.51
C GLU A 124 -30.62 18.64 4.38
N ASN A 125 -31.92 18.38 4.59
CA ASN A 125 -32.98 18.63 3.61
C ASN A 125 -32.71 18.00 2.22
N GLY A 126 -32.12 16.80 2.19
CA GLY A 126 -31.81 16.08 0.95
C GLY A 126 -30.55 16.56 0.23
N GLN A 127 -29.74 17.42 0.87
CA GLN A 127 -28.45 17.87 0.35
C GLN A 127 -27.33 17.51 1.32
N GLU A 128 -26.20 17.03 0.80
CA GLU A 128 -25.01 16.73 1.59
C GLU A 128 -24.13 17.96 1.79
N PHE A 129 -23.65 18.12 3.01
CA PHE A 129 -22.70 19.14 3.45
C PHE A 129 -21.49 18.46 4.05
N LEU A 130 -20.32 19.07 3.83
CA LEU A 130 -19.08 18.66 4.46
C LEU A 130 -18.75 19.66 5.57
N TYR A 131 -18.64 19.16 6.79
CA TYR A 131 -18.34 19.90 8.01
C TYR A 131 -16.92 19.62 8.50
#